data_AF-A0A8J3JJE1-F1
#
_entry.id   AF-A0A8J3JJE1-F1
#
_cell.length_a   1.000
_cell.length_b   1.000
_cell.length_c   1.000
_cell.angle_alpha   90.00
_cell.angle_beta   90.00
_cell.angle_gamma   90.00
#
_symmetry.space_group_name_H-M   'P 1'
#
loop_
_entity.id
_entity.type
_entity.pdbx_description
1 polymer ?
#
loop_
_entity_poly.entity_id
_entity_poly.type
_entity_poly.pdbx_seq_one_letter_code
_entity_poly.pdbx_strand_id
1 'polypeptide(L)' 'MGEVMEQRAAGKKRAVTKDVVKRFAAKSAKVSAQLERRDVPAGHVRSAKVAAYLAARRAQD' A
#
# COMPACT_ATOMS: atom_id res chain seq x y z
N MET A 1 18.67 18.84 22.15
CA MET A 1 18.05 17.61 21.58
C MET A 1 16.73 17.98 20.91
N GLY A 2 16.75 18.74 19.81
CA GLY A 2 15.52 19.27 19.19
C GLY A 2 15.62 19.52 17.68
N GLU A 3 16.82 19.69 17.12
CA GLU A 3 16.99 20.06 15.70
C GLU A 3 17.04 18.89 14.71
N VAL A 4 17.16 17.64 15.18
CA VAL A 4 17.35 16.47 14.28
C VAL A 4 16.07 15.94 13.64
N MET A 5 14.89 16.37 14.09
CA MET A 5 13.61 15.94 13.49
C MET A 5 13.08 16.89 12.40
N GLU A 6 13.53 18.15 12.35
CA GLU A 6 12.94 19.17 11.47
C GLU A 6 13.49 19.14 10.03
N GLN A 7 14.65 18.52 9.79
CA GLN A 7 15.25 18.48 8.45
C GLN A 7 14.61 17.48 7.45
N ARG A 8 13.56 16.74 7.84
CA ARG A 8 12.93 15.75 6.93
C ARG A 8 11.86 16.32 6.00
N ALA A 9 11.50 17.59 6.10
CA ALA A 9 10.32 18.13 5.43
C ALA A 9 10.56 18.88 4.11
N ALA A 10 11.82 19.07 3.68
CA ALA A 10 12.15 19.78 2.43
C ALA A 10 12.64 18.83 1.31
N GLY A 11 12.12 17.61 1.25
CA GLY A 11 12.41 16.69 0.14
C GLY A 11 11.56 17.03 -1.08
N LYS A 12 12.18 17.31 -2.23
CA LYS A 12 11.47 17.41 -3.53
C LYS A 12 10.44 16.27 -3.65
N LYS A 13 9.16 16.61 -3.78
CA LYS A 13 8.08 15.63 -3.92
C LYS A 13 8.36 14.80 -5.18
N ARG A 14 8.83 13.56 -5.02
CA ARG A 14 8.96 12.61 -6.13
C ARG A 14 7.56 12.22 -6.57
N ALA A 15 7.25 12.43 -7.84
CA ALA A 15 6.02 11.94 -8.43
C ALA A 15 6.04 10.40 -8.35
N VAL A 16 5.11 9.84 -7.56
CA VAL A 16 4.93 8.38 -7.48
C VAL A 16 3.86 7.99 -8.50
N THR A 17 4.22 7.13 -9.44
CA THR A 17 3.26 6.64 -10.44
C THR A 17 2.32 5.61 -9.82
N LYS A 18 1.11 5.47 -10.40
CA LYS A 18 0.15 4.45 -9.99
C LYS A 18 0.72 3.03 -10.05
N ASP A 19 1.63 2.76 -10.99
CA ASP A 19 2.29 1.46 -11.12
C ASP A 19 3.21 1.16 -9.92
N VAL A 20 4.00 2.14 -9.48
CA VAL A 20 4.86 2.02 -8.29
C VAL A 20 4.01 1.73 -7.05
N VAL A 21 2.88 2.42 -6.89
CA VAL A 21 1.95 2.16 -5.78
C VAL A 21 1.41 0.73 -5.83
N LYS A 22 1.02 0.22 -7.00
CA LYS A 22 0.52 -1.16 -7.16
C LYS A 22 1.58 -2.20 -6.81
N ARG A 23 2.82 -2.03 -7.27
CA ARG A 23 3.92 -2.96 -6.96
C ARG A 23 4.20 -3.02 -5.46
N PHE A 24 4.23 -1.86 -4.80
CA PHE A 24 4.42 -1.80 -3.35
C PHE A 24 3.28 -2.47 -2.59
N ALA A 25 2.03 -2.20 -2.98
CA ALA A 25 0.87 -2.84 -2.35
C ALA A 25 0.92 -4.38 -2.48
N ALA A 26 1.28 -4.90 -3.66
CA ALA A 26 1.43 -6.34 -3.87
C ALA A 26 2.56 -6.95 -3.00
N LYS A 27 3.70 -6.25 -2.92
CA LYS A 27 4.84 -6.68 -2.08
C LYS A 27 4.46 -6.70 -0.59
N SER A 28 3.79 -5.65 -0.11
CA SER A 28 3.32 -5.57 1.27
C SER A 28 2.33 -6.70 1.60
N ALA A 29 1.36 -6.96 0.72
CA ALA A 29 0.40 -8.05 0.90
C ALA A 29 1.10 -9.42 1.00
N LYS A 30 2.11 -9.67 0.14
CA LYS A 30 2.91 -10.90 0.19
C LYS A 30 3.65 -11.03 1.53
N VAL A 31 4.34 -9.98 1.97
CA VAL A 31 5.09 -9.98 3.23
C VAL A 31 4.14 -10.18 4.42
N SER A 32 2.99 -9.52 4.44
CA SER A 32 1.97 -9.72 5.48
C SER A 32 1.48 -11.16 5.56
N ALA A 33 1.19 -11.78 4.42
CA ALA A 33 0.80 -13.19 4.40
C ALA A 33 1.90 -14.10 4.95
N GLN A 34 3.16 -13.85 4.57
CA GLN A 34 4.31 -14.61 5.06
C GLN A 34 4.49 -14.50 6.58
N LEU A 35 4.24 -13.32 7.17
CA LEU A 35 4.23 -13.13 8.63
C LEU A 35 3.19 -14.02 9.32
N GLU A 36 2.06 -14.27 8.65
CA GLU A 36 1.01 -15.18 9.12
C GLU A 36 1.23 -16.65 8.72
N ARG A 37 2.44 -16.99 8.22
CA ARG A 37 2.77 -18.33 7.67
C ARG A 37 1.83 -18.77 6.54
N ARG A 38 1.31 -17.81 5.77
CA ARG A 38 0.48 -18.03 4.58
C ARG A 38 1.22 -17.54 3.33
N ASP A 39 0.84 -18.03 2.17
CA ASP A 39 1.32 -17.53 0.88
C ASP A 39 0.20 -16.78 0.14
N VAL A 40 0.57 -15.75 -0.64
CA VAL A 40 -0.37 -15.10 -1.57
C VAL A 40 -0.16 -15.74 -2.94
N PRO A 41 -1.12 -16.55 -3.42
CA PRO A 41 -0.99 -17.23 -4.71
C PRO A 41 -0.70 -16.25 -5.85
N ALA A 42 0.11 -16.69 -6.83
CA ALA A 42 0.26 -15.95 -8.06
C ALA A 42 -1.11 -15.75 -8.72
N GLY A 43 -1.46 -14.49 -9.02
CA GLY A 43 -2.77 -14.16 -9.57
C GLY A 43 -3.90 -14.02 -8.53
N HIS A 44 -3.59 -13.99 -7.23
CA HIS A 44 -4.59 -13.72 -6.19
C HIS A 44 -5.25 -12.35 -6.43
N VAL A 45 -6.52 -12.38 -6.84
CA VAL A 45 -7.38 -11.22 -7.00
C VAL A 45 -8.20 -11.00 -5.73
N ARG A 46 -8.46 -9.73 -5.43
CA ARG A 46 -9.35 -9.36 -4.32
C ARG A 46 -10.71 -10.02 -4.51
N SER A 47 -11.28 -10.53 -3.42
CA SER A 47 -12.65 -11.04 -3.46
C SER A 47 -13.64 -9.93 -3.82
N ALA A 48 -14.77 -10.31 -4.43
CA ALA A 48 -15.82 -9.36 -4.80
C ALA A 48 -16.29 -8.50 -3.62
N LYS A 49 -16.36 -9.08 -2.41
CA LYS A 49 -16.72 -8.38 -1.17
C LYS A 49 -15.71 -7.27 -0.81
N VAL A 50 -14.41 -7.55 -0.95
CA VAL A 50 -13.36 -6.55 -0.71
C VAL A 50 -13.38 -5.48 -1.80
N ALA A 51 -13.64 -5.86 -3.05
CA ALA A 51 -13.78 -4.90 -4.14
C ALA A 51 -14.96 -3.93 -3.92
N ALA A 52 -16.11 -4.44 -3.49
CA ALA A 52 -17.29 -3.64 -3.17
C ALA A 52 -17.03 -2.69 -1.98
N TYR A 53 -16.39 -3.17 -0.92
CA TYR A 53 -16.01 -2.31 0.22
C TYR A 53 -15.09 -1.16 -0.20
N LEU A 54 -14.07 -1.44 -1.01
CA LEU A 54 -13.15 -0.41 -1.51
C LEU A 54 -13.84 0.59 -2.44
N ALA A 55 -14.79 0.15 -3.25
CA ALA A 55 -15.59 1.02 -4.10
C ALA A 55 -16.47 1.96 -3.26
N ALA A 56 -17.15 1.43 -2.25
CA ALA A 56 -17.97 2.22 -1.32
C ALA A 56 -17.12 3.26 -0.57
N ARG A 57 -15.94 2.88 -0.09
CA ARG A 57 -15.04 3.79 0.63
C ARG A 57 -14.53 4.93 -0.26
N ARG A 58 -14.20 4.66 -1.53
CA ARG A 58 -13.80 5.70 -2.48
C ARG A 58 -14.91 6.70 -2.84
N ALA A 59 -16.18 6.33 -2.64
CA ALA A 59 -17.29 7.24 -2.85
C ALA A 59 -17.52 8.19 -1.66
N GLN A 60 -16.82 7.96 -0.54
CA GLN A 60 -16.91 8.77 0.69
C GLN A 60 -15.73 9.74 0.87
N ASP A 61 -14.67 9.60 0.08
CA ASP A 61 -13.53 10.51 -0.04
C ASP A 61 -13.77 11.51 -1.19
#